data_AF-A0AA88M8Y2-F1
#
_entry.id   AF-A0AA88M8Y2-F1
#
_cell.length_a   1.000
_cell.length_b   1.000
_cell.length_c   1.000
_cell.angle_alpha   90.00
_cell.angle_beta   90.00
_cell.angle_gamma   90.00
#
_symmetry.space_group_name_H-M   'P 1'
#
loop_
_entity.id
_entity.type
_entity.pdbx_description
1 polymer ?
#
loop_
_entity_poly.entity_id
_entity_poly.type
_entity_poly.pdbx_seq_one_letter_code
_entity_poly.pdbx_strand_id
1 'polypeptide(L)'
;MARVQYAVLLLTIAIALLESYGKAKEIKCISQPPCFDLLIVERMTQRLSKDVLGADNDNILLKSKTFGKIRHKKYLHSCVLQKIIEFFEKVLSSDQYIQNNHLDLLSTLDRVRNCTHKVKRCDRLYQEANQQVEFEIAEAEMSAQEVAVFQLQKLNHANQNLNDTTIRATAMDELKALHHYIPGSAFRKTNS
;
A
#
# COMPACT_ATOMS: atom_id res chain seq x y z
N MET A 1 56.07 29.79 34.67
CA MET A 1 55.39 28.50 34.39
C MET A 1 53.99 28.65 33.79
N ALA A 2 53.22 29.71 34.06
CA ALA A 2 51.84 29.87 33.55
C ALA A 2 51.70 30.13 32.02
N ARG A 3 52.71 30.72 31.37
CA ARG A 3 52.63 31.08 29.93
C ARG A 3 52.74 29.89 28.97
N VAL A 4 53.45 28.82 29.39
CA VAL A 4 53.63 27.61 28.58
C VAL A 4 52.37 26.74 28.60
N GLN A 5 51.67 26.68 29.73
CA GLN A 5 50.40 25.95 29.84
C GLN A 5 49.29 26.57 28.98
N TYR A 6 49.23 27.91 28.89
CA TYR A 6 48.29 28.61 28.00
C TYR A 6 48.56 28.34 26.52
N ALA A 7 49.83 28.28 26.11
CA ALA A 7 50.19 28.00 24.73
C ALA A 7 49.80 26.57 24.31
N VAL A 8 49.98 25.58 25.20
CA VAL A 8 49.59 24.19 24.94
C VAL A 8 48.06 24.05 24.88
N LEU A 9 47.32 24.75 25.74
CA LEU A 9 45.85 24.74 25.72
C LEU A 9 45.27 25.37 24.44
N LEU A 10 45.87 26.45 23.95
CA LEU A 10 45.44 27.09 22.70
C LEU A 10 45.76 26.21 21.47
N LEU A 11 46.86 25.48 21.49
CA LEU A 11 47.23 24.52 20.44
C LEU A 11 46.27 23.31 20.40
N THR A 12 45.85 22.78 21.54
CA THR A 12 44.90 21.64 21.56
C THR A 12 43.50 22.05 21.12
N ILE A 13 43.04 23.26 21.45
CA ILE A 13 41.76 23.81 20.96
C ILE A 13 41.82 24.05 19.44
N ALA A 14 42.93 24.56 18.91
CA ALA A 14 43.10 24.78 17.49
C ALA A 14 43.09 23.48 16.66
N ILE A 15 43.66 22.40 17.18
CA ILE A 15 43.65 21.07 16.54
C ILE A 15 42.24 20.47 16.55
N ALA A 16 41.50 20.58 17.66
CA ALA A 16 40.10 20.15 17.74
C ALA A 16 39.16 20.95 16.82
N LEU A 17 39.42 22.24 16.62
CA LEU A 17 38.69 23.06 15.64
C LEU A 17 39.06 22.72 14.19
N LEU A 18 40.29 22.26 13.93
CA LEU A 18 40.69 21.80 12.59
C LEU A 18 40.06 20.43 12.23
N GLU A 19 39.94 19.52 13.21
CA GLU A 19 39.33 18.20 12.99
C GLU A 19 37.79 18.25 12.94
N SER A 20 37.16 19.31 13.45
CA SER A 20 35.71 19.55 13.30
C SER A 20 35.33 20.24 11.98
N TYR A 21 36.29 20.72 11.19
CA TYR A 21 36.12 20.96 9.75
C TYR A 21 36.14 19.63 8.96
N GLY A 22 35.44 18.64 9.49
CA GLY A 22 34.99 17.48 8.74
C GLY A 22 34.18 18.01 7.56
N LYS A 23 34.64 17.64 6.35
CA LYS A 23 33.94 17.85 5.08
C LYS A 23 32.45 17.87 5.32
N ALA A 24 31.81 19.02 5.08
CA ALA A 24 30.36 19.08 4.98
C ALA A 24 29.99 18.10 3.88
N LYS A 25 29.69 16.86 4.29
CA LYS A 25 29.05 15.87 3.44
C LYS A 25 27.78 16.60 3.05
N GLU A 26 27.67 16.99 1.78
CA GLU A 26 26.41 17.44 1.21
C GLU A 26 25.39 16.36 1.59
N ILE A 27 24.66 16.59 2.68
CA ILE A 27 23.42 15.90 2.93
C ILE A 27 22.53 16.54 1.88
N LYS A 28 22.57 15.99 0.67
CA LYS A 28 21.51 16.22 -0.30
C LYS A 28 20.26 15.68 0.36
N CYS A 29 19.56 16.55 1.08
CA CYS A 29 18.18 16.34 1.47
C CYS A 29 17.39 16.30 0.17
N ILE A 30 17.43 15.16 -0.52
CA ILE A 30 16.51 14.87 -1.61
C ILE A 30 15.20 14.53 -0.92
N SER A 31 14.45 15.58 -0.57
CA SER A 31 13.02 15.45 -0.27
C SER A 31 12.30 15.23 -1.59
N GLN A 32 12.55 14.10 -2.25
CA GLN A 32 11.58 13.63 -3.22
C GLN A 32 10.34 13.25 -2.39
N PRO A 33 9.18 13.86 -2.67
CA PRO A 33 7.97 13.49 -1.97
C PRO A 33 7.74 11.99 -2.15
N PRO A 34 7.25 11.28 -1.12
CA PRO A 34 6.95 9.87 -1.23
C PRO A 34 6.01 9.65 -2.41
N CYS A 35 6.18 8.51 -3.08
CA CYS A 35 5.46 8.22 -4.32
C CYS A 35 3.93 8.35 -4.13
N PHE A 36 3.42 8.07 -2.92
CA PHE A 36 2.07 8.38 -2.45
C PHE A 36 2.08 8.58 -0.92
N ASP A 37 1.01 9.16 -0.37
CA ASP A 37 0.82 9.31 1.08
C ASP A 37 -0.35 8.42 1.55
N LEU A 38 -0.05 7.46 2.43
CA LEU A 38 -1.05 6.52 2.95
C LEU A 38 -2.11 7.20 3.82
N LEU A 39 -1.74 8.26 4.54
CA LEU A 39 -2.68 9.02 5.39
C LEU A 39 -3.70 9.80 4.55
N ILE A 40 -3.35 10.13 3.30
CA ILE A 40 -4.31 10.72 2.36
C ILE A 40 -5.34 9.65 1.96
N VAL A 41 -4.90 8.44 1.61
CA VAL A 41 -5.80 7.33 1.27
C VAL A 41 -6.75 7.04 2.42
N GLU A 42 -6.24 6.84 3.64
CA GLU A 42 -7.06 6.55 4.82
C GLU A 42 -8.13 7.62 5.07
N ARG A 43 -7.74 8.91 5.04
CA ARG A 43 -8.69 10.02 5.26
C ARG A 43 -9.76 10.10 4.17
N MET A 44 -9.39 9.85 2.91
CA MET A 44 -10.34 9.85 1.81
C MET A 44 -11.32 8.68 1.93
N THR A 45 -10.82 7.46 2.19
CA THR A 45 -11.68 6.28 2.30
C THR A 45 -12.62 6.37 3.50
N GLN A 46 -12.16 6.84 4.67
CA GLN A 46 -12.99 7.05 5.85
C GLN A 46 -14.14 8.03 5.60
N ARG A 47 -13.90 9.10 4.81
CA ARG A 47 -14.96 10.06 4.47
C ARG A 47 -16.03 9.44 3.58
N LEU A 48 -15.64 8.63 2.60
CA LEU A 48 -16.57 8.00 1.67
C LEU A 48 -17.35 6.84 2.29
N SER A 49 -16.78 6.17 3.30
CA SER A 49 -17.41 5.04 3.98
C SER A 49 -18.16 5.42 5.26
N LYS A 50 -18.17 6.71 5.65
CA LYS A 50 -18.67 7.15 6.97
C LYS A 50 -20.14 6.78 7.21
N ASP A 51 -20.94 6.90 6.16
CA ASP A 51 -22.40 6.69 6.22
C ASP A 51 -22.81 5.31 5.70
N VAL A 52 -21.84 4.43 5.42
CA VAL A 52 -22.09 3.06 4.99
C VAL A 52 -22.31 2.20 6.24
N LEU A 53 -23.48 1.59 6.33
CA LEU A 53 -23.76 0.60 7.36
C LEU A 53 -22.86 -0.62 7.14
N GLY A 54 -22.32 -1.17 8.23
CA GLY A 54 -21.54 -2.41 8.15
C GLY A 54 -22.34 -3.52 7.49
N ALA A 55 -21.78 -4.14 6.47
CA ALA A 55 -22.40 -5.29 5.82
C ALA A 55 -22.02 -6.56 6.60
N ASP A 56 -22.99 -7.36 7.02
CA ASP A 56 -22.78 -8.63 7.73
C ASP A 56 -22.37 -9.80 6.81
N ASN A 57 -22.09 -9.51 5.54
CA ASN A 57 -21.77 -10.49 4.50
C ASN A 57 -20.31 -10.94 4.52
N ASP A 58 -20.03 -12.02 3.79
CA ASP A 58 -18.66 -12.46 3.53
C ASP A 58 -17.80 -11.35 2.95
N ASN A 59 -16.67 -11.09 3.61
CA ASN A 59 -15.74 -10.05 3.18
C ASN A 59 -15.23 -10.35 1.76
N ILE A 60 -15.05 -9.32 0.94
CA ILE A 60 -14.43 -9.38 -0.38
C ILE A 60 -12.90 -9.44 -0.22
N LEU A 61 -12.35 -8.59 0.63
CA LEU A 61 -10.94 -8.61 1.00
C LEU A 61 -10.67 -9.62 2.13
N LEU A 62 -9.55 -10.33 2.01
CA LEU A 62 -9.08 -11.22 3.07
C LEU A 62 -8.68 -10.41 4.29
N LYS A 63 -8.85 -10.98 5.49
CA LYS A 63 -8.45 -10.31 6.73
C LYS A 63 -6.99 -9.84 6.64
N SER A 64 -6.72 -8.64 7.14
CA SER A 64 -5.39 -7.99 7.12
C SER A 64 -4.26 -8.93 7.62
N LYS A 65 -4.54 -9.80 8.60
CA LYS A 65 -3.62 -10.83 9.08
C LYS A 65 -3.29 -11.88 8.02
N THR A 66 -4.29 -12.42 7.32
CA THR A 66 -4.13 -13.38 6.22
C THR A 66 -3.36 -12.74 5.07
N PHE A 67 -3.78 -11.53 4.67
CA PHE A 67 -3.12 -10.76 3.60
C PHE A 67 -1.65 -10.42 3.92
N GLY A 68 -1.30 -10.29 5.21
CA GLY A 68 0.06 -10.08 5.68
C GLY A 68 1.08 -11.08 5.12
N LYS A 69 0.64 -12.33 4.82
CA LYS A 69 1.49 -13.38 4.22
C LYS A 69 2.07 -12.99 2.85
N ILE A 70 1.36 -12.16 2.09
CA ILE A 70 1.82 -11.72 0.76
C ILE A 70 2.52 -10.37 0.77
N ARG A 71 2.36 -9.53 1.80
CA ARG A 71 2.94 -8.16 1.87
C ARG A 71 4.46 -8.12 1.64
N HIS A 72 5.19 -9.14 2.06
CA HIS A 72 6.65 -9.22 1.90
C HIS A 72 7.10 -9.89 0.59
N LYS A 73 6.15 -10.42 -0.20
CA LYS A 73 6.41 -11.07 -1.48
C LYS A 73 6.11 -10.11 -2.61
N LYS A 74 7.12 -9.34 -3.03
CA LYS A 74 7.00 -8.26 -4.04
C LYS A 74 6.15 -8.64 -5.25
N TYR A 75 6.38 -9.82 -5.84
CA TYR A 75 5.61 -10.34 -6.97
C TYR A 75 4.11 -10.46 -6.64
N LEU A 76 3.76 -11.21 -5.59
CA LEU A 76 2.38 -11.47 -5.20
C LEU A 76 1.68 -10.19 -4.74
N HIS A 77 2.33 -9.42 -3.87
CA HIS A 77 1.77 -8.20 -3.34
C HIS A 77 1.45 -7.20 -4.46
N SER A 78 2.36 -6.99 -5.41
CA SER A 78 2.11 -6.06 -6.52
C SER A 78 0.94 -6.51 -7.39
N CYS A 79 0.90 -7.79 -7.77
CA CYS A 79 -0.16 -8.31 -8.64
C CYS A 79 -1.55 -8.27 -7.97
N VAL A 80 -1.62 -8.61 -6.69
CA VAL A 80 -2.89 -8.60 -5.93
C VAL A 80 -3.33 -7.17 -5.64
N LEU A 81 -2.42 -6.29 -5.21
CA LEU A 81 -2.74 -4.89 -4.94
C LEU A 81 -3.26 -4.17 -6.19
N GLN A 82 -2.69 -4.47 -7.37
CA GLN A 82 -3.18 -3.93 -8.62
C GLN A 82 -4.66 -4.32 -8.86
N LYS A 83 -5.04 -5.57 -8.57
CA LYS A 83 -6.41 -6.05 -8.74
C LYS A 83 -7.38 -5.51 -7.68
N ILE A 84 -6.91 -5.28 -6.46
CA ILE A 84 -7.68 -4.56 -5.43
C ILE A 84 -8.00 -3.15 -5.90
N ILE A 85 -6.99 -2.41 -6.40
CA ILE A 85 -7.18 -1.05 -6.92
C ILE A 85 -8.15 -1.05 -8.10
N GLU A 86 -7.96 -1.93 -9.09
CA GLU A 86 -8.86 -2.05 -10.25
C GLU A 86 -10.31 -2.37 -9.84
N PHE A 87 -10.51 -3.17 -8.78
CA PHE A 87 -11.85 -3.46 -8.26
C PHE A 87 -12.50 -2.21 -7.65
N PHE A 88 -11.79 -1.50 -6.77
CA PHE A 88 -12.35 -0.29 -6.14
C PHE A 88 -12.56 0.85 -7.14
N GLU A 89 -11.70 0.98 -8.15
CA GLU A 89 -11.93 1.94 -9.24
C GLU A 89 -13.29 1.69 -9.92
N LYS A 90 -13.65 0.44 -10.19
CA LYS A 90 -14.97 0.10 -10.78
C LYS A 90 -16.12 0.40 -9.83
N VAL A 91 -15.98 0.06 -8.55
CA VAL A 91 -17.00 0.35 -7.52
C VAL A 91 -17.25 1.86 -7.44
N LEU A 92 -16.18 2.66 -7.39
CA LEU A 92 -16.24 4.12 -7.26
C LEU A 92 -16.69 4.84 -8.53
N SER A 93 -16.48 4.23 -9.70
CA SER A 93 -16.89 4.78 -11.01
C SER A 93 -18.35 4.45 -11.38
N SER A 94 -19.08 3.72 -10.54
CA SER A 94 -20.51 3.45 -10.74
C SER A 94 -21.34 4.70 -10.52
N ASP A 95 -22.35 4.94 -11.38
CA ASP A 95 -23.22 6.12 -11.38
C ASP A 95 -23.86 6.42 -10.02
N GLN A 96 -24.09 5.38 -9.21
CA GLN A 96 -24.67 5.49 -7.87
C GLN A 96 -23.80 6.29 -6.89
N TYR A 97 -22.50 6.40 -7.18
CA TYR A 97 -21.50 6.90 -6.25
C TYR A 97 -20.73 8.11 -6.78
N ILE A 98 -21.02 8.62 -7.98
CA ILE A 98 -20.27 9.75 -8.56
C ILE A 98 -20.51 11.04 -7.76
N GLN A 99 -19.64 11.28 -6.77
CA GLN A 99 -19.50 12.53 -6.04
C GLN A 99 -18.08 13.09 -6.26
N ASN A 100 -17.89 14.41 -6.13
CA ASN A 100 -16.57 15.05 -6.34
C ASN A 100 -15.43 14.41 -5.51
N ASN A 101 -15.74 13.96 -4.29
CA ASN A 101 -14.77 13.31 -3.39
C ASN A 101 -14.26 11.95 -3.91
N HIS A 102 -14.97 11.32 -4.84
CA HIS A 102 -14.59 10.03 -5.42
C HIS A 102 -13.50 10.21 -6.48
N LEU A 103 -13.53 11.33 -7.22
CA LEU A 103 -12.51 11.65 -8.23
C LEU A 103 -11.12 11.83 -7.60
N ASP A 104 -11.06 12.47 -6.43
CA ASP A 104 -9.82 12.63 -5.67
C ASP A 104 -9.25 11.28 -5.18
N LEU A 105 -10.13 10.39 -4.71
CA LEU A 105 -9.73 9.04 -4.31
C LEU A 105 -9.28 8.23 -5.52
N LEU A 106 -10.01 8.28 -6.65
CA LEU A 106 -9.62 7.61 -7.89
C LEU A 106 -8.25 8.07 -8.39
N SER A 107 -7.99 9.37 -8.37
CA SER A 107 -6.67 9.93 -8.71
C SER A 107 -5.58 9.44 -7.75
N THR A 108 -5.89 9.36 -6.46
CA THR A 108 -4.96 8.83 -5.45
C THR A 108 -4.68 7.33 -5.67
N LEU A 109 -5.70 6.53 -5.99
CA LEU A 109 -5.56 5.10 -6.29
C LEU A 109 -4.74 4.86 -7.56
N ASP A 110 -4.92 5.67 -8.60
CA ASP A 110 -4.07 5.63 -9.79
C ASP A 110 -2.60 5.95 -9.46
N ARG A 111 -2.37 6.95 -8.60
CA ARG A 111 -1.03 7.25 -8.11
C ARG A 111 -0.42 6.08 -7.35
N VAL A 112 -1.17 5.44 -6.44
CA VAL A 112 -0.73 4.22 -5.73
C VAL A 112 -0.38 3.13 -6.74
N ARG A 113 -1.24 2.87 -7.74
CA ARG A 113 -0.99 1.89 -8.81
C ARG A 113 0.31 2.20 -9.56
N ASN A 114 0.53 3.45 -9.95
CA ASN A 114 1.73 3.87 -10.67
C ASN A 114 3.02 3.74 -9.83
N CYS A 115 2.90 3.83 -8.51
CA CYS A 115 3.99 3.60 -7.56
C CYS A 115 4.36 2.13 -7.37
N THR A 116 3.48 1.19 -7.74
CA THR A 116 3.78 -0.23 -7.66
C THR A 116 4.84 -0.65 -8.69
N HIS A 117 5.50 -1.77 -8.40
CA HIS A 117 6.38 -2.43 -9.33
C HIS A 117 5.57 -2.97 -10.51
N LYS A 118 5.97 -2.61 -11.74
CA LYS A 118 5.47 -3.29 -12.94
C LYS A 118 6.04 -4.71 -12.96
N VAL A 119 5.22 -5.68 -12.59
CA VAL A 119 5.60 -7.10 -12.55
C VAL A 119 5.18 -7.73 -13.87
N LYS A 120 6.16 -8.20 -14.66
CA LYS A 120 5.94 -8.76 -16.00
C LYS A 120 5.18 -10.10 -16.05
N ARG A 121 4.75 -10.65 -14.91
CA ARG A 121 4.27 -12.05 -14.81
C ARG A 121 2.98 -12.22 -14.01
N CYS A 122 2.16 -11.19 -13.83
CA CYS A 122 0.91 -11.36 -13.09
C CYS A 122 -0.10 -12.27 -13.81
N ASP A 123 -0.01 -12.42 -15.14
CA ASP A 123 -0.97 -13.17 -15.95
C ASP A 123 -1.15 -14.62 -15.49
N ARG A 124 -0.05 -15.31 -15.13
CA ARG A 124 -0.14 -16.70 -14.65
C ARG A 124 -0.93 -16.79 -13.34
N LEU A 125 -0.69 -15.85 -12.42
CA LEU A 125 -1.40 -15.79 -11.14
C LEU A 125 -2.88 -15.45 -11.36
N TYR A 126 -3.18 -14.56 -12.30
CA TYR A 126 -4.57 -14.22 -12.66
C TYR A 126 -5.29 -15.38 -13.34
N GLN A 127 -4.61 -16.14 -14.20
CA GLN A 127 -5.16 -17.34 -14.83
C GLN A 127 -5.47 -18.43 -13.79
N GLU A 128 -4.56 -18.66 -12.83
CA GLU A 128 -4.76 -19.59 -11.72
C GLU A 128 -6.01 -19.20 -10.90
N ALA A 129 -6.17 -17.92 -10.58
CA ALA A 129 -7.35 -17.42 -9.88
C ALA A 129 -8.66 -17.53 -10.68
N ASN A 130 -8.61 -17.58 -12.02
CA ASN A 130 -9.80 -17.74 -12.85
C ASN A 130 -10.32 -19.18 -12.89
N GLN A 131 -9.53 -20.17 -12.46
CA GLN A 131 -9.92 -21.58 -12.50
C GLN A 131 -10.95 -21.97 -11.41
N GLN A 132 -11.32 -21.03 -10.51
CA GLN A 132 -12.33 -21.21 -9.45
C GLN A 132 -12.21 -22.54 -8.68
N VAL A 133 -10.98 -22.95 -8.34
CA VAL A 133 -10.76 -24.05 -7.40
C VAL A 133 -11.10 -23.55 -6.00
N GLU A 134 -12.09 -24.15 -5.36
CA GLU A 134 -12.43 -23.86 -3.97
C GLU A 134 -11.32 -24.34 -3.04
N PHE A 135 -10.88 -23.49 -2.12
CA PHE A 135 -9.88 -23.86 -1.14
C PHE A 135 -10.56 -24.57 0.04
N GLU A 136 -10.34 -25.88 0.17
CA GLU A 136 -10.79 -26.67 1.33
C GLU A 136 -9.92 -26.46 2.59
N ILE A 137 -8.92 -25.57 2.50
CA ILE A 137 -7.94 -25.31 3.56
C ILE A 137 -8.31 -24.00 4.28
N ALA A 138 -8.17 -23.97 5.61
CA ALA A 138 -8.40 -22.75 6.37
C ALA A 138 -7.46 -21.61 5.94
N GLU A 139 -7.96 -20.37 5.85
CA GLU A 139 -7.15 -19.17 5.48
C GLU A 139 -5.84 -19.05 6.31
N ALA A 140 -5.90 -19.46 7.57
CA ALA A 140 -4.77 -19.44 8.49
C ALA A 140 -3.62 -20.35 8.05
N GLU A 141 -3.89 -21.40 7.28
CA GLU A 141 -2.93 -22.42 6.86
C GLU A 141 -2.44 -22.20 5.42
N MET A 142 -3.16 -21.42 4.62
CA MET A 142 -2.76 -21.08 3.25
C MET A 142 -1.34 -20.51 3.16
N SER A 143 -0.57 -20.98 2.20
CA SER A 143 0.69 -20.38 1.76
C SER A 143 0.47 -18.99 1.16
N ALA A 144 1.55 -18.24 0.95
CA ALA A 144 1.47 -16.92 0.32
C ALA A 144 0.88 -16.98 -1.11
N GLN A 145 1.18 -18.04 -1.87
CA GLN A 145 0.64 -18.22 -3.22
C GLN A 145 -0.87 -18.45 -3.15
N GLU A 146 -1.32 -19.36 -2.28
CA GLU A 146 -2.75 -19.67 -2.10
C GLU A 146 -3.52 -18.44 -1.61
N VAL A 147 -2.97 -17.67 -0.67
CA VAL A 147 -3.57 -16.39 -0.25
C VAL A 147 -3.73 -15.42 -1.41
N ALA A 148 -2.74 -15.33 -2.30
CA ALA A 148 -2.81 -14.45 -3.46
C ALA A 148 -3.90 -14.90 -4.45
N VAL A 149 -3.94 -16.20 -4.75
CA VAL A 149 -4.96 -16.80 -5.63
C VAL A 149 -6.36 -16.64 -5.02
N PHE A 150 -6.52 -16.92 -3.73
CA PHE A 150 -7.79 -16.82 -3.04
C PHE A 150 -8.31 -15.37 -3.00
N GLN A 151 -7.46 -14.39 -2.69
CA GLN A 151 -7.85 -12.99 -2.75
C GLN A 151 -8.32 -12.59 -4.16
N LEU A 152 -7.63 -13.06 -5.20
CA LEU A 152 -8.00 -12.78 -6.59
C LEU A 152 -9.32 -13.44 -6.98
N GLN A 153 -9.58 -14.67 -6.53
CA GLN A 153 -10.87 -15.35 -6.72
C GLN A 153 -12.02 -14.56 -6.10
N LYS A 154 -11.84 -14.07 -4.85
CA LYS A 154 -12.85 -13.24 -4.17
C LYS A 154 -13.11 -11.94 -4.93
N LEU A 155 -12.05 -11.29 -5.44
CA LEU A 155 -12.19 -10.11 -6.30
C LEU A 155 -12.88 -10.42 -7.62
N ASN A 156 -12.59 -11.56 -8.25
CA ASN A 156 -13.24 -11.98 -9.50
C ASN A 156 -14.74 -12.23 -9.30
N HIS A 157 -15.10 -12.94 -8.23
CA HIS A 157 -16.48 -13.17 -7.85
C HIS A 157 -17.22 -11.86 -7.56
N ALA A 158 -16.61 -10.96 -6.79
CA ALA A 158 -17.19 -9.64 -6.53
C ALA A 158 -17.36 -8.82 -7.81
N ASN A 159 -16.37 -8.85 -8.73
CA ASN A 159 -16.44 -8.18 -10.02
C ASN A 159 -17.61 -8.67 -10.89
N GLN A 160 -17.83 -9.99 -10.94
CA GLN A 160 -18.92 -10.59 -11.70
C GLN A 160 -20.30 -10.20 -11.14
N ASN A 161 -20.37 -9.94 -9.83
CA ASN A 161 -21.59 -9.61 -9.11
C ASN A 161 -21.65 -8.14 -8.67
N LEU A 162 -20.94 -7.22 -9.34
CA LEU A 162 -20.98 -5.79 -9.01
C LEU A 162 -22.37 -5.17 -9.13
N ASN A 163 -23.31 -5.83 -9.81
CA ASN A 163 -24.70 -5.39 -9.87
C ASN A 163 -25.51 -5.69 -8.60
N ASP A 164 -25.01 -6.59 -7.76
CA ASP A 164 -25.60 -6.92 -6.47
C ASP A 164 -25.36 -5.76 -5.49
N THR A 165 -26.45 -5.22 -4.93
CA THR A 165 -26.42 -4.11 -3.97
C THR A 165 -25.63 -4.45 -2.72
N THR A 166 -25.63 -5.72 -2.32
CA THR A 166 -24.93 -6.23 -1.15
C THR A 166 -23.42 -6.27 -1.39
N ILE A 167 -22.98 -6.74 -2.57
CA ILE A 167 -21.55 -6.71 -2.95
C ILE A 167 -21.05 -5.26 -2.99
N ARG A 168 -21.83 -4.33 -3.54
CA ARG A 168 -21.48 -2.91 -3.53
C ARG A 168 -21.39 -2.34 -2.11
N ALA A 169 -22.37 -2.65 -1.25
CA ALA A 169 -22.39 -2.18 0.13
C ALA A 169 -21.17 -2.71 0.91
N THR A 170 -20.87 -4.01 0.78
CA THR A 170 -19.66 -4.62 1.37
C THR A 170 -18.39 -3.97 0.84
N ALA A 171 -18.29 -3.72 -0.48
CA ALA A 171 -17.13 -3.03 -1.04
C ALA A 171 -16.97 -1.63 -0.44
N MET A 172 -18.06 -0.84 -0.39
CA MET A 172 -18.02 0.50 0.19
C MET A 172 -17.67 0.49 1.69
N ASP A 173 -18.11 -0.52 2.44
CA ASP A 173 -17.74 -0.70 3.84
C ASP A 173 -16.24 -1.04 3.97
N GLU A 174 -15.74 -1.97 3.16
CA GLU A 174 -14.34 -2.39 3.17
C GLU A 174 -13.36 -1.33 2.66
N LEU A 175 -13.85 -0.34 1.91
CA LEU A 175 -13.06 0.80 1.44
C LEU A 175 -12.31 1.47 2.60
N LYS A 176 -12.93 1.57 3.79
CA LYS A 176 -12.32 2.12 5.01
C LYS A 176 -11.03 1.41 5.41
N ALA A 177 -10.93 0.12 5.10
CA ALA A 177 -9.78 -0.73 5.41
C ALA A 177 -8.76 -0.81 4.26
N LEU A 178 -9.00 -0.20 3.11
CA LEU A 178 -8.13 -0.28 1.93
C LEU A 178 -6.67 0.08 2.24
N HIS A 179 -6.45 1.09 3.09
CA HIS A 179 -5.13 1.53 3.52
C HIS A 179 -4.32 0.43 4.23
N HIS A 180 -4.95 -0.63 4.78
CA HIS A 180 -4.23 -1.77 5.35
C HIS A 180 -3.61 -2.69 4.29
N TYR A 181 -4.11 -2.68 3.06
CA TYR A 181 -3.66 -3.58 1.99
C TYR A 181 -2.54 -2.98 1.14
N ILE A 182 -2.35 -1.67 1.24
CA ILE A 182 -1.36 -0.92 0.47
C ILE A 182 0.06 -1.20 0.99
N PRO A 183 0.41 -1.04 2.27
CA PRO A 183 1.80 -1.14 2.75
C PRO A 183 2.47 -2.48 2.48
N GLY A 184 3.71 -2.43 1.99
CA GLY A 184 4.56 -3.60 1.82
C GLY A 184 5.52 -3.50 0.65
N SER A 185 5.98 -4.66 0.18
CA SER A 185 7.03 -4.80 -0.84
C SER A 185 6.58 -4.54 -2.29
N ALA A 186 5.34 -4.07 -2.51
CA ALA A 186 4.81 -3.79 -3.83
C ALA A 186 5.40 -2.53 -4.46
N PHE A 187 5.88 -1.58 -3.66
CA PHE A 187 6.29 -0.26 -4.15
C PHE A 187 7.75 -0.19 -4.53
N ARG A 188 8.02 0.63 -5.54
CA ARG A 188 9.37 1.03 -5.88
C ARG A 188 9.96 1.79 -4.69
N LYS A 189 11.13 1.34 -4.21
CA LYS A 189 11.96 2.22 -3.39
C LYS A 189 12.28 3.45 -4.24
N THR A 190 11.96 4.63 -3.76
CA THR A 190 12.52 5.86 -4.34
C THR A 190 14.03 5.72 -4.23
N ASN A 191 14.72 5.70 -5.37
CA ASN A 191 16.18 5.62 -5.39
C ASN A 191 16.71 6.79 -4.55
N SER A 192 17.31 6.44 -3.41
CA SER A 192 18.03 7.36 -2.52
C SER A 192 19.46 7.52 -3.05
#